data_AF-A0A6G1X6V2-F1
#
_entry.id   AF-A0A6G1X6V2-F1
#
_cell.length_a   1.000
_cell.length_b   1.000
_cell.length_c   1.000
_cell.angle_alpha   90.00
_cell.angle_beta   90.00
_cell.angle_gamma   90.00
#
_symmetry.space_group_name_H-M   'P 1'
#
loop_
_entity.id
_entity.type
_entity.pdbx_description
1 polymer ?
#
loop_
_entity_poly.entity_id
_entity_poly.type
_entity_poly.pdbx_seq_one_letter_code
_entity_poly.pdbx_strand_id
1 'polypeptide(L)'
;MFKTLVEGVCKEILHKFSDEEMSNKIDLPALFTKVRQSLNLNPKDPELDKALKEVLTGLIKVVNGISEVRNSRGDSHIPKYKIDKHHAVVVNSAKTVADFLFKTYEYQLD
;
A
#
# COMPACT_ATOMS: atom_id res chain seq x y z
N MET A 1 9.99 -7.08 5.40
CA MET A 1 9.05 -8.17 5.04
C MET A 1 7.66 -7.61 4.67
N PHE A 2 6.96 -6.87 5.55
CA PHE A 2 5.61 -6.36 5.24
C PHE A 2 5.56 -5.17 4.27
N LYS A 3 6.46 -4.17 4.36
CA LYS A 3 6.55 -3.07 3.34
C LYS A 3 6.82 -3.62 1.94
N THR A 4 7.77 -4.56 1.85
CA THR A 4 8.18 -5.22 0.60
C THR A 4 7.07 -6.05 -0.03
N LEU A 5 6.13 -6.57 0.76
CA LEU A 5 4.94 -7.27 0.25
C LEU A 5 4.03 -6.29 -0.49
N VAL A 6 3.66 -5.17 0.16
CA VAL A 6 2.79 -4.16 -0.45
C VAL A 6 3.47 -3.51 -1.66
N GLU A 7 4.77 -3.20 -1.56
CA GLU A 7 5.56 -2.70 -2.69
C GLU A 7 5.56 -3.68 -3.87
N GLY A 8 5.74 -4.97 -3.62
CA GLY A 8 5.72 -6.01 -4.64
C GLY A 8 4.38 -6.06 -5.36
N VAL A 9 3.27 -6.18 -4.61
CA VAL A 9 1.92 -6.22 -5.20
C VAL A 9 1.61 -4.96 -5.99
N CYS A 10 1.95 -3.79 -5.47
CA CYS A 10 1.74 -2.54 -6.19
C CYS A 10 2.54 -2.48 -7.50
N LYS A 11 3.80 -2.93 -7.51
CA LYS A 11 4.62 -2.97 -8.73
C LYS A 11 4.06 -3.94 -9.75
N GLU A 12 3.64 -5.13 -9.32
CA GLU A 12 3.05 -6.13 -10.20
C GLU A 12 1.77 -5.61 -10.85
N ILE A 13 0.86 -5.01 -10.08
CA ILE A 13 -0.38 -4.42 -10.63
C ILE A 13 -0.04 -3.33 -11.66
N LEU A 14 0.87 -2.41 -11.35
CA LEU A 14 1.25 -1.35 -12.30
C LEU A 14 1.94 -1.88 -13.55
N HIS A 15 2.78 -2.90 -13.43
CA HIS A 15 3.39 -3.57 -14.57
C HIS A 15 2.31 -4.17 -15.48
N LYS A 16 1.25 -4.74 -14.91
CA LYS A 16 0.13 -5.30 -15.69
C LYS A 16 -0.75 -4.25 -16.35
N PHE A 17 -0.91 -3.06 -15.76
CA PHE A 17 -1.74 -2.00 -16.31
C PHE A 17 -1.04 -1.08 -17.32
N SER A 18 0.26 -0.85 -17.17
CA SER A 18 0.92 0.31 -17.81
C SER A 18 2.10 -0.03 -18.70
N ASP A 19 2.57 -1.29 -18.80
CA ASP A 19 3.75 -1.70 -19.59
C ASP A 19 5.02 -0.83 -19.34
N GLU A 20 5.06 -0.04 -18.28
CA GLU A 20 6.14 0.89 -17.95
C GLU A 20 7.08 0.27 -16.89
N GLU A 21 8.39 0.34 -17.15
CA GLU A 21 9.40 0.01 -16.16
C GLU A 21 9.37 1.00 -15.00
N MET A 22 8.89 0.53 -13.86
CA MET A 22 8.78 1.34 -12.65
C MET A 22 10.16 1.58 -12.01
N SER A 23 10.55 2.86 -11.94
CA SER A 23 11.78 3.27 -11.23
C SER A 23 11.78 2.80 -9.78
N ASN A 24 12.87 2.16 -9.35
CA ASN A 24 13.05 1.66 -7.99
C ASN A 24 13.13 2.74 -6.91
N LYS A 25 13.09 4.03 -7.27
CA LYS A 25 13.20 5.16 -6.33
C LYS A 25 11.87 5.64 -5.75
N ILE A 26 10.73 5.10 -6.20
CA ILE A 26 9.42 5.55 -5.73
C ILE A 26 9.14 4.96 -4.33
N ASP A 27 8.72 5.80 -3.39
CA ASP A 27 8.33 5.36 -2.05
C ASP A 27 6.96 4.65 -2.04
N LEU A 28 6.68 3.91 -0.97
CA LEU A 28 5.45 3.13 -0.87
C LEU A 28 4.17 3.99 -0.95
N PRO A 29 4.07 5.16 -0.28
CA PRO A 29 2.90 6.04 -0.43
C PRO A 29 2.65 6.53 -1.86
N ALA A 30 3.70 6.94 -2.58
CA ALA A 30 3.57 7.36 -3.97
C ALA A 30 3.19 6.17 -4.87
N LEU A 31 3.80 5.01 -4.65
CA LEU A 31 3.49 3.79 -5.38
C LEU A 31 2.02 3.36 -5.18
N PHE A 32 1.52 3.39 -3.94
CA PHE A 32 0.13 3.09 -3.62
C PHE A 32 -0.85 4.10 -4.23
N THR A 33 -0.43 5.36 -4.38
CA THR A 33 -1.24 6.38 -5.07
C THR A 33 -1.38 6.08 -6.55
N LYS A 34 -0.28 5.71 -7.23
CA LYS A 34 -0.31 5.31 -8.64
C LYS A 34 -1.24 4.12 -8.87
N VAL A 35 -1.10 3.05 -8.09
CA VAL A 35 -1.96 1.85 -8.22
C VAL A 35 -3.43 2.21 -8.09
N ARG A 36 -3.80 2.99 -7.05
CA ARG A 36 -5.20 3.39 -6.86
C ARG A 36 -5.74 4.21 -8.01
N GLN A 37 -4.92 5.06 -8.62
CA GLN A 37 -5.33 5.82 -9.81
C GLN A 37 -5.57 4.87 -11.00
N SER A 38 -4.67 3.90 -11.24
CA SER A 38 -4.87 2.88 -12.28
C SER A 38 -6.11 2.02 -12.03
N LEU A 39 -6.45 1.77 -10.76
CA LEU A 39 -7.64 1.02 -10.36
C LEU A 39 -8.90 1.91 -10.22
N ASN A 40 -8.93 3.16 -10.70
CA ASN A 40 -10.08 4.06 -10.53
C ASN A 40 -10.56 4.23 -9.06
N LEU A 41 -9.67 4.02 -8.09
CA LEU A 41 -9.92 4.15 -6.65
C LEU A 41 -9.43 5.51 -6.12
N ASN A 42 -9.80 6.60 -6.80
CA ASN A 42 -9.44 7.94 -6.36
C ASN A 42 -10.48 8.45 -5.33
N PRO A 43 -10.11 8.73 -4.07
CA PRO A 43 -11.05 9.25 -3.08
C PRO A 43 -11.67 10.61 -3.45
N LYS A 44 -11.04 11.34 -4.40
CA LYS A 44 -11.55 12.61 -4.92
C LYS A 44 -12.58 12.44 -6.03
N ASP A 45 -12.80 11.23 -6.53
CA ASP A 45 -13.78 10.96 -7.57
C ASP A 45 -15.19 11.19 -7.03
N PRO A 46 -16.01 12.10 -7.61
CA PRO A 46 -17.37 12.34 -7.14
C PRO A 46 -18.27 11.10 -7.21
N GLU A 47 -18.08 10.22 -8.19
CA GLU A 47 -18.93 9.04 -8.45
C GLU A 47 -18.67 7.90 -7.46
N LEU A 48 -17.53 7.93 -6.78
CA LEU A 48 -17.17 6.87 -5.83
C LEU A 48 -17.98 6.97 -4.54
N ASP A 49 -18.50 5.84 -4.08
CA ASP A 49 -19.33 5.77 -2.88
C ASP A 49 -18.65 6.38 -1.64
N LYS A 50 -19.44 7.08 -0.82
CA LYS A 50 -18.93 7.80 0.36
C LYS A 50 -18.32 6.86 1.40
N ALA A 51 -18.93 5.70 1.65
CA ALA A 51 -18.37 4.75 2.61
C ALA A 51 -17.08 4.13 2.06
N LEU A 52 -17.01 3.85 0.76
CA LEU A 52 -15.79 3.37 0.12
C LEU A 52 -14.66 4.42 0.17
N LYS A 53 -14.95 5.71 -0.03
CA LYS A 53 -13.99 6.81 0.14
C LYS A 53 -13.37 6.85 1.54
N GLU A 54 -14.18 6.65 2.59
CA GLU A 54 -13.70 6.60 3.97
C GLU A 54 -12.77 5.42 4.20
N VAL A 55 -13.14 4.23 3.71
CA VAL A 55 -12.30 3.03 3.78
C VAL A 55 -10.97 3.25 3.08
N LEU A 56 -10.98 3.79 1.85
CA LEU A 56 -9.77 4.11 1.10
C LEU A 56 -8.89 5.10 1.85
N THR A 57 -9.48 6.13 2.45
CA THR A 57 -8.75 7.13 3.25
C THR A 57 -8.09 6.47 4.47
N GLY A 58 -8.76 5.52 5.11
CA GLY A 58 -8.19 4.68 6.16
C GLY A 58 -6.99 3.86 5.67
N LEU A 59 -7.11 3.20 4.51
CA LEU A 59 -6.03 2.40 3.93
C LEU A 59 -4.81 3.26 3.57
N ILE A 60 -5.01 4.48 3.07
CA ILE A 60 -3.90 5.43 2.83
C ILE A 60 -3.12 5.69 4.12
N LYS A 61 -3.82 5.97 5.23
CA LYS A 61 -3.18 6.21 6.54
C LYS A 61 -2.40 4.99 7.01
N VAL A 62 -2.94 3.78 6.82
CA VAL A 62 -2.27 2.52 7.14
C VAL A 62 -0.99 2.35 6.32
N VAL A 63 -1.03 2.59 5.01
CA VAL A 63 0.15 2.49 4.12
C VAL A 63 1.24 3.49 4.52
N ASN A 64 0.85 4.73 4.87
CA ASN A 64 1.78 5.74 5.37
C ASN A 64 2.47 5.27 6.66
N GLY A 65 1.69 4.79 7.64
CA GLY A 65 2.25 4.25 8.89
C GLY A 65 3.18 3.04 8.67
N ILE A 66 2.85 2.15 7.72
CA ILE A 66 3.71 1.03 7.32
C ILE A 66 5.06 1.52 6.78
N SER A 67 5.05 2.59 5.97
CA SER A 67 6.26 3.20 5.41
C SER A 67 7.16 3.77 6.52
N GLU A 68 6.57 4.49 7.47
CA GLU A 68 7.28 5.12 8.60
C GLU A 68 7.91 4.10 9.56
N VAL A 69 7.17 3.03 9.92
CA VAL A 69 7.67 1.96 10.80
C VAL A 69 8.95 1.31 10.24
N ARG A 70 9.09 1.25 8.91
CA ARG A 70 10.31 0.73 8.28
C ARG A 70 11.43 1.77 8.18
N ASN A 71 11.11 3.04 7.91
CA ASN A 71 12.12 4.10 7.88
C ASN A 71 12.78 4.30 9.24
N SER A 72 12.00 4.24 10.33
CA SER A 72 12.52 4.26 11.71
C SER A 72 13.49 3.10 12.01
N ARG A 73 13.31 1.95 11.37
CA ARG A 73 14.21 0.77 11.51
C ARG A 73 15.48 0.82 10.66
N GLY A 74 15.51 1.66 9.62
CA GLY A 74 16.63 1.74 8.69
C GLY A 74 17.68 2.79 9.08
N ASP A 75 17.25 3.88 9.73
CA ASP A 75 18.06 5.09 9.93
C ASP A 75 18.48 5.34 11.39
N SER A 76 18.12 4.42 12.29
CA SER A 76 18.36 4.62 13.72
C SER A 76 19.66 3.97 14.19
N HIS A 77 20.62 4.80 14.59
CA HIS A 77 21.75 4.46 15.47
C HIS A 77 21.31 4.03 16.90
N ILE A 78 20.01 3.81 17.11
CA ILE A 78 19.32 3.60 18.39
C ILE A 78 18.94 2.12 18.52
N PRO A 79 19.01 1.50 19.72
CA PRO A 79 18.96 0.05 19.88
C PRO A 79 17.70 -0.55 19.28
N LYS A 80 17.87 -1.68 18.57
CA LYS A 80 16.82 -2.51 17.96
C LYS A 80 15.64 -2.65 18.94
N TYR A 81 14.56 -1.91 18.69
CA TYR A 81 13.36 -1.96 19.52
C TYR A 81 12.86 -3.41 19.58
N LYS A 82 12.64 -3.89 20.81
CA LYS A 82 12.18 -5.24 21.12
C LYS A 82 10.96 -5.58 20.25
N ILE A 83 10.97 -6.79 19.71
CA ILE A 83 9.87 -7.37 18.94
C ILE A 83 8.64 -7.38 19.83
N ASP A 84 7.71 -6.46 19.57
CA ASP A 84 6.46 -6.30 20.32
C ASP A 84 5.29 -6.93 19.54
N LYS A 85 4.24 -7.35 20.24
CA LYS A 85 3.00 -7.94 19.68
C LYS A 85 2.36 -7.04 18.60
N HIS A 86 2.62 -5.74 18.66
CA HIS A 86 2.15 -4.76 17.69
C HIS A 86 2.71 -4.98 16.26
N HIS A 87 3.81 -5.71 16.07
CA HIS A 87 4.30 -6.07 14.73
C HIS A 87 3.36 -6.99 13.96
N ALA A 88 2.66 -7.90 14.64
CA ALA A 88 1.69 -8.79 14.00
C ALA A 88 0.54 -7.99 13.37
N VAL A 89 0.09 -6.92 14.06
CA VAL A 89 -0.94 -6.01 13.54
C VAL A 89 -0.45 -5.32 12.28
N VAL A 90 0.77 -4.76 12.28
CA VAL A 90 1.35 -4.09 11.10
C VAL A 90 1.47 -5.05 9.90
N VAL A 91 1.91 -6.29 10.14
CA VAL A 91 2.02 -7.32 9.10
C VAL A 91 0.65 -7.70 8.55
N ASN A 92 -0.34 -7.90 9.42
CA ASN A 92 -1.70 -8.24 9.02
C ASN A 92 -2.36 -7.09 8.25
N SER A 93 -2.16 -5.84 8.67
CA SER A 93 -2.64 -4.67 7.94
C SER A 93 -2.02 -4.59 6.54
N ALA A 94 -0.72 -4.85 6.39
CA ALA A 94 -0.06 -4.92 5.09
C ALA A 94 -0.66 -6.03 4.21
N LYS A 95 -1.00 -7.20 4.79
CA LYS A 95 -1.67 -8.29 4.09
C LYS A 95 -3.07 -7.88 3.63
N THR A 96 -3.85 -7.21 4.48
CA THR A 96 -5.18 -6.71 4.11
C THR A 96 -5.12 -5.69 2.98
N VAL A 97 -4.16 -4.76 3.00
CA VAL A 97 -3.95 -3.80 1.90
C VAL A 97 -3.63 -4.53 0.60
N ALA A 98 -2.71 -5.49 0.65
CA ALA A 98 -2.32 -6.27 -0.52
C ALA A 98 -3.50 -7.07 -1.10
N ASP A 99 -4.28 -7.75 -0.24
CA ASP A 99 -5.45 -8.53 -0.63
C ASP A 99 -6.55 -7.64 -1.25
N PHE A 100 -6.79 -6.46 -0.67
CA PHE A 100 -7.73 -5.49 -1.22
C PHE A 100 -7.34 -5.02 -2.63
N LEU A 101 -6.06 -4.65 -2.82
CA LEU A 101 -5.56 -4.23 -4.13
C LEU A 101 -5.68 -5.34 -5.17
N PHE A 102 -5.29 -6.56 -4.81
CA PHE A 102 -5.32 -7.71 -5.70
C PHE A 102 -6.76 -8.06 -6.10
N LYS A 103 -7.68 -8.14 -5.15
CA LYS A 103 -9.10 -8.40 -5.44
C LYS A 103 -9.76 -7.31 -6.27
N THR A 104 -9.40 -6.05 -6.04
CA THR A 104 -9.90 -4.95 -6.87
C THR A 104 -9.38 -5.08 -8.29
N TYR A 105 -8.11 -5.47 -8.46
CA TYR A 105 -7.55 -5.71 -9.76
C TYR A 105 -8.26 -6.86 -10.49
N GLU A 106 -8.47 -8.00 -9.83
CA GLU A 106 -9.22 -9.13 -10.41
C GLU A 106 -10.64 -8.72 -10.82
N TYR A 107 -11.36 -8.00 -9.95
CA TYR A 107 -12.69 -7.48 -10.24
C TYR A 107 -12.76 -6.54 -11.47
N GLN A 108 -11.65 -5.90 -11.85
CA GLN A 108 -11.60 -5.04 -13.04
C GLN A 108 -11.26 -5.79 -14.33
N LEU A 109 -10.74 -7.01 -14.22
CA LEU A 109 -10.49 -7.88 -15.35
C LEU A 109 -11.71 -8.73 -15.74
N ASP A 110 -12.58 -9.01 -14.76
CA ASP A 110 -13.87 -9.68 -14.93
C ASP A 110 -14.92 -8.75 -15.60
#